data_AF-A0A3M1D877-F1
#
_entry.id   AF-A0A3M1D877-F1
#
_cell.length_a   1.000
_cell.length_b   1.000
_cell.length_c   1.000
_cell.angle_alpha   90.00
_cell.angle_beta   90.00
_cell.angle_gamma   90.00
#
_symmetry.space_group_name_H-M   'P 1'
#
loop_
_entity.id
_entity.type
_entity.pdbx_description
1 polymer ?
#
loop_
_entity_poly.entity_id
_entity_poly.type
_entity_poly.pdbx_seq_one_letter_code
_entity_poly.pdbx_strand_id
1 'polypeptide(L)'
;MVLLALLAAAQLVAVQSTAMVEVDPEESVNAGQALALLAGHVIDLPRLQYVDFCGGCTVDAVIGAAVFSMLPPSWLAWKLVPLAWLLLFAAVACGRLLRLVGPPAAVAAGVLLLLPLETWLKLSLIGLGNHYECAVIVGVALLLLGPDPGVRRAGAIGLLLGLAVWVGYSAAFGLPAAWVFLAWRRRWNAALALGAGAGVGLTSLLWRAWYTRRYPIRTLYPPSWFRPDPGRVFDKLADLARPTELAGAFGASLDPTGLLWVAVVASIGGAVVLALRRRHPFALLLLLALASWLVAYSVVGFRLDELSPSDMVTALGLRYLAPVFATSLLLLATVAGLLWSDGRRASAVVLLAPAVVAGFLARCASLEDRVPLATLARLYPVDGPLWNDVFSERFTEQELARCRATEPRHVALRAWARGRLSASTGTPPGDDEDLVAWAGGLGMGVQRRQPPHDRATVPEDPAAEFAGPEAGLVARMDALGLPPAARQAGMRSFWSTQIRDHPPPPRAPGNPESRAGLRWAEGREAGLWVAWFQPRPEALEVAIEARRETGELDRAWLQGLGYSAGERWGPMDPPPVPAGLSGSELMSLWEGYAEGVAARWLPAAGR
;
A
#
# COMPACT_ATOMS: atom_id res chain seq x y z
N MET A 1 30.62 3.43 -2.65
CA MET A 1 30.44 4.42 -1.56
C MET A 1 29.91 5.74 -2.08
N VAL A 2 30.65 6.49 -2.91
CA VAL A 2 30.17 7.80 -3.44
C VAL A 2 28.77 7.71 -4.07
N LEU A 3 28.54 6.73 -4.95
CA LEU A 3 27.23 6.57 -5.58
C LEU A 3 26.09 6.27 -4.60
N LEU A 4 26.37 5.52 -3.52
CA LEU A 4 25.36 5.24 -2.48
C LEU A 4 25.07 6.49 -1.65
N ALA A 5 26.07 7.32 -1.36
CA ALA A 5 25.88 8.59 -0.68
C ALA A 5 25.07 9.57 -1.53
N LEU A 6 25.37 9.67 -2.83
CA LEU A 6 24.59 10.48 -3.77
C LEU A 6 23.14 9.98 -3.89
N LEU A 7 22.95 8.66 -3.97
CA LEU A 7 21.61 8.06 -3.98
C LEU A 7 20.84 8.39 -2.71
N ALA A 8 21.46 8.24 -1.53
CA ALA A 8 20.83 8.58 -0.26
C ALA A 8 20.46 10.07 -0.20
N ALA A 9 21.37 10.97 -0.60
CA ALA A 9 21.11 12.40 -0.62
C ALA A 9 19.98 12.76 -1.59
N ALA A 10 20.00 12.23 -2.82
CA ALA A 10 18.95 12.47 -3.81
C ALA A 10 17.59 11.95 -3.34
N GLN A 11 17.57 10.80 -2.66
CA GLN A 11 16.34 10.24 -2.12
C GLN A 11 15.79 11.08 -0.97
N LEU A 12 16.64 11.53 -0.04
CA LEU A 12 16.23 12.42 1.06
C LEU A 12 15.72 13.77 0.58
N VAL A 13 16.26 14.29 -0.53
CA VAL A 13 15.72 15.48 -1.20
C VAL A 13 14.34 15.17 -1.80
N ALA A 14 14.18 14.03 -2.48
CA ALA A 14 12.91 13.63 -3.06
C ALA A 14 11.80 13.38 -2.01
N VAL A 15 12.16 12.96 -0.79
CA VAL A 15 11.24 12.87 0.37
C VAL A 15 10.61 14.21 0.74
N GLN A 16 11.14 15.33 0.25
CA GLN A 16 10.56 16.65 0.48
C GLN A 16 9.57 17.05 -0.62
N SER A 17 9.35 16.25 -1.67
CA SER A 17 8.54 16.67 -2.81
C SER A 17 7.05 16.37 -2.65
N THR A 18 6.15 17.35 -2.85
CA THR A 18 4.70 17.11 -2.81
C THR A 18 4.22 16.22 -3.95
N ALA A 19 4.86 16.32 -5.12
CA ALA A 19 4.53 15.52 -6.30
C ALA A 19 4.93 14.04 -6.17
N MET A 20 5.90 13.74 -5.29
CA MET A 20 6.49 12.39 -5.17
C MET A 20 6.21 11.73 -3.82
N VAL A 21 5.92 12.51 -2.76
CA VAL A 21 5.68 11.99 -1.42
C VAL A 21 4.19 11.77 -1.25
N GLU A 22 3.81 10.52 -1.49
CA GLU A 22 2.53 9.99 -1.07
C GLU A 22 2.71 9.34 0.31
N VAL A 23 1.74 9.56 1.21
CA VAL A 23 1.58 8.80 2.44
C VAL A 23 0.46 7.81 2.19
N ASP A 24 0.86 6.62 1.80
CA ASP A 24 -0.06 5.55 1.48
C ASP A 24 -0.73 5.00 2.76
N PRO A 25 -2.01 4.55 2.73
CA PRO A 25 -2.63 3.90 3.88
C PRO A 25 -1.90 2.63 4.33
N GLU A 26 -1.36 1.81 3.41
CA GLU A 26 -0.55 0.63 3.75
C GLU A 26 0.74 1.09 4.48
N GLU A 27 1.41 2.12 3.96
CA GLU A 27 2.59 2.72 4.59
C GLU A 27 2.29 3.22 6.01
N SER A 28 1.14 3.87 6.19
CA SER A 28 0.71 4.36 7.49
C SER A 28 0.48 3.21 8.46
N VAL A 29 -0.21 2.15 8.04
CA VAL A 29 -0.38 0.95 8.87
C VAL A 29 0.98 0.39 9.32
N ASN A 30 1.99 0.38 8.46
CA ASN A 30 3.33 -0.12 8.77
C ASN A 30 4.04 0.74 9.80
N ALA A 31 3.97 2.07 9.65
CA ALA A 31 4.52 3.01 10.61
C ALA A 31 3.84 2.90 11.99
N GLY A 32 2.51 2.71 12.00
CA GLY A 32 1.78 2.44 13.23
C GLY A 32 2.20 1.12 13.89
N GLN A 33 2.44 0.07 13.09
CA GLN A 33 2.93 -1.21 13.62
C GLN A 33 4.33 -1.07 14.22
N ALA A 34 5.22 -0.26 13.63
CA ALA A 34 6.53 0.04 14.23
C ALA A 34 6.40 0.67 15.62
N LEU A 35 5.46 1.62 15.79
CA LEU A 35 5.17 2.20 17.11
C LEU A 35 4.67 1.16 18.12
N ALA A 36 3.80 0.24 17.69
CA ALA A 36 3.32 -0.83 18.56
C ALA A 36 4.45 -1.77 19.01
N LEU A 37 5.37 -2.11 18.10
CA LEU A 37 6.56 -2.90 18.45
C LEU A 37 7.47 -2.15 19.43
N LEU A 38 7.70 -0.86 19.22
CA LEU A 38 8.47 -0.01 20.13
C LEU A 38 7.83 0.07 21.53
N ALA A 39 6.50 -0.01 21.60
CA ALA A 39 5.73 -0.06 22.84
C ALA A 39 5.72 -1.44 23.53
N GLY A 40 6.39 -2.45 22.97
CA GLY A 40 6.55 -3.78 23.58
C GLY A 40 5.67 -4.89 22.99
N HIS A 41 4.89 -4.62 21.94
CA HIS A 41 3.99 -5.60 21.32
C HIS A 41 4.68 -6.55 20.32
N VAL A 42 5.93 -6.93 20.59
CA VAL A 42 6.73 -7.79 19.69
C VAL A 42 6.09 -9.17 19.50
N ILE A 43 5.38 -9.68 20.51
CA ILE A 43 4.68 -10.97 20.45
C ILE A 43 3.50 -10.97 19.45
N ASP A 44 3.03 -9.80 19.02
CA ASP A 44 1.91 -9.67 18.09
C ASP A 44 2.34 -9.71 16.62
N LEU A 45 3.64 -9.81 16.30
CA LEU A 45 4.16 -9.84 14.92
C LEU A 45 3.38 -10.78 13.99
N PRO A 46 3.05 -12.05 14.34
CA PRO A 46 2.26 -12.91 13.45
C PRO A 46 0.85 -12.39 13.16
N ARG A 47 0.24 -11.65 14.08
CA ARG A 47 -1.08 -11.01 13.91
C ARG A 47 -1.00 -9.74 13.05
N LEU A 48 0.19 -9.17 12.90
CA LEU A 48 0.43 -8.01 12.03
C LEU A 48 0.56 -8.40 10.56
N GLN A 49 0.96 -9.65 10.32
CA GLN A 49 1.22 -10.20 9.01
C GLN A 49 -0.07 -10.66 8.30
N TYR A 50 -0.20 -10.40 7.00
CA TYR A 50 -1.37 -10.85 6.20
C TYR A 50 -2.72 -10.47 6.80
N VAL A 51 -2.84 -9.21 7.23
CA VAL A 51 -4.13 -8.56 7.49
C VAL A 51 -4.60 -7.84 6.22
N ASP A 52 -5.82 -7.30 6.21
CA ASP A 52 -6.54 -6.90 4.99
C ASP A 52 -5.76 -5.97 4.03
N PHE A 53 -4.63 -5.35 4.42
CA PHE A 53 -3.79 -4.52 3.54
C PHE A 53 -2.28 -4.83 3.57
N CYS A 54 -1.87 -5.93 4.21
CA CYS A 54 -0.49 -6.07 4.66
C CYS A 54 0.17 -7.39 4.23
N GLY A 55 1.06 -7.34 3.25
CA GLY A 55 1.81 -8.51 2.76
C GLY A 55 3.11 -8.82 3.52
N GLY A 56 3.67 -7.86 4.27
CA GLY A 56 5.01 -7.97 4.89
C GLY A 56 5.38 -6.83 5.85
N CYS A 57 4.37 -6.11 6.32
CA CYS A 57 4.51 -4.96 7.21
C CYS A 57 5.28 -5.27 8.48
N THR A 58 5.36 -6.54 8.88
CA THR A 58 6.17 -6.95 10.03
C THR A 58 7.64 -6.62 9.88
N VAL A 59 8.23 -6.82 8.70
CA VAL A 59 9.66 -6.56 8.49
C VAL A 59 9.92 -5.05 8.51
N ASP A 60 9.11 -4.29 7.78
CA ASP A 60 9.19 -2.83 7.77
C ASP A 60 8.88 -2.24 9.14
N ALA A 61 7.92 -2.79 9.88
CA ALA A 61 7.62 -2.38 11.24
C ALA A 61 8.81 -2.64 12.18
N VAL A 62 9.51 -3.76 12.04
CA VAL A 62 10.72 -4.04 12.84
C VAL A 62 11.84 -3.05 12.51
N ILE A 63 12.09 -2.78 11.23
CA ILE A 63 13.08 -1.79 10.79
C ILE A 63 12.67 -0.40 11.30
N GLY A 64 11.40 -0.03 11.13
CA GLY A 64 10.84 1.23 11.60
C GLY A 64 10.89 1.39 13.11
N ALA A 65 10.63 0.33 13.88
CA ALA A 65 10.76 0.35 15.34
C ALA A 65 12.22 0.60 15.76
N ALA A 66 13.18 0.01 15.05
CA ALA A 66 14.60 0.31 15.26
C ALA A 66 14.89 1.79 14.94
N VAL A 67 14.38 2.32 13.82
CA VAL A 67 14.53 3.74 13.47
C VAL A 67 13.91 4.65 14.53
N PHE A 68 12.67 4.39 14.97
CA PHE A 68 11.96 5.16 15.99
C PHE A 68 12.55 5.03 17.40
N SER A 69 13.37 4.00 17.65
CA SER A 69 14.16 3.91 18.89
C SER A 69 15.34 4.89 18.91
N MET A 70 15.79 5.34 17.73
CA MET A 70 16.94 6.24 17.56
C MET A 70 16.52 7.68 17.23
N LEU A 71 15.37 7.86 16.58
CA LEU A 71 14.85 9.15 16.12
C LEU A 71 13.41 9.34 16.59
N PRO A 72 12.95 10.58 16.87
CA PRO A 72 11.55 10.83 17.17
C PRO A 72 10.62 10.29 16.07
N PRO A 73 9.50 9.61 16.42
CA PRO A 73 8.55 9.13 15.44
C PRO A 73 8.03 10.26 14.55
N SER A 74 8.35 10.17 13.26
CA SER A 74 8.01 11.16 12.25
C SER A 74 7.93 10.49 10.88
N TRP A 75 7.22 11.10 9.93
CA TRP A 75 7.25 10.62 8.53
C TRP A 75 8.66 10.67 7.96
N LEU A 76 9.44 11.72 8.27
CA LEU A 76 10.83 11.81 7.85
C LEU A 76 11.68 10.64 8.36
N ALA A 77 11.54 10.28 9.64
CA ALA A 77 12.20 9.11 10.20
C ALA A 77 11.71 7.82 9.53
N TRP A 78 10.39 7.67 9.32
CA TRP A 78 9.82 6.50 8.65
C TRP A 78 10.36 6.32 7.23
N LYS A 79 10.56 7.40 6.46
CA LYS A 79 11.10 7.34 5.09
C LYS A 79 12.55 6.83 5.03
N LEU A 80 13.23 6.68 6.17
CA LEU A 80 14.50 5.94 6.24
C LEU A 80 14.33 4.43 6.02
N VAL A 81 13.13 3.86 6.24
CA VAL A 81 12.83 2.44 6.01
C VAL A 81 12.91 2.07 4.52
N PRO A 82 12.10 2.68 3.61
CA PRO A 82 12.23 2.39 2.17
C PRO A 82 13.59 2.83 1.61
N LEU A 83 14.22 3.87 2.17
CA LEU A 83 15.61 4.23 1.82
C LEU A 83 16.60 3.12 2.19
N ALA A 84 16.45 2.45 3.33
CA ALA A 84 17.31 1.34 3.73
C ALA A 84 17.23 0.19 2.71
N TRP A 85 16.02 -0.13 2.25
CA TRP A 85 15.79 -1.11 1.18
C TRP A 85 16.47 -0.70 -0.13
N LEU A 86 16.31 0.57 -0.55
CA LEU A 86 16.95 1.10 -1.74
C LEU A 86 18.49 1.02 -1.68
N LEU A 87 19.07 1.39 -0.54
CA LEU A 87 20.52 1.35 -0.34
C LEU A 87 21.05 -0.09 -0.27
N LEU A 88 20.32 -1.00 0.36
CA LEU A 88 20.63 -2.43 0.33
C LEU A 88 20.64 -2.96 -1.11
N PHE A 89 19.58 -2.66 -1.87
CA PHE A 89 19.47 -3.07 -3.26
C PHE A 89 20.62 -2.51 -4.10
N ALA A 90 20.90 -1.21 -3.99
CA ALA A 90 21.96 -0.54 -4.74
C ALA A 90 23.35 -1.08 -4.39
N ALA A 91 23.63 -1.31 -3.10
CA ALA A 91 24.91 -1.85 -2.65
C ALA A 91 25.15 -3.27 -3.18
N VAL A 92 24.14 -4.13 -3.08
CA VAL A 92 24.21 -5.51 -3.60
C VAL A 92 24.27 -5.49 -5.13
N ALA A 93 23.44 -4.71 -5.81
CA ALA A 93 23.43 -4.61 -7.27
C ALA A 93 24.78 -4.17 -7.83
N CYS A 94 25.32 -3.04 -7.37
CA CYS A 94 26.61 -2.54 -7.83
C CYS A 94 27.74 -3.52 -7.49
N GLY A 95 27.79 -4.01 -6.25
CA GLY A 95 28.86 -4.91 -5.80
C GLY A 95 28.84 -6.29 -6.48
N ARG A 96 27.64 -6.85 -6.73
CA ARG A 96 27.48 -8.13 -7.41
C ARG A 96 27.67 -8.00 -8.92
N LEU A 97 27.12 -6.98 -9.57
CA LEU A 97 27.32 -6.78 -11.01
C LEU A 97 28.78 -6.48 -11.37
N LEU A 98 29.52 -5.80 -10.49
CA LEU A 98 30.97 -5.61 -10.64
C LEU A 98 31.70 -6.95 -10.79
N ARG A 99 31.29 -7.96 -10.00
CA ARG A 99 31.90 -9.30 -9.99
C ARG A 99 31.32 -10.24 -11.04
N LEU A 100 30.04 -10.10 -11.36
CA LEU A 100 29.32 -11.01 -12.26
C LEU A 100 29.48 -10.64 -13.73
N VAL A 101 29.64 -9.35 -14.04
CA VAL A 101 29.62 -8.82 -15.41
C VAL A 101 30.79 -7.87 -15.65
N GLY A 102 31.12 -7.02 -14.68
CA GLY A 102 32.26 -6.10 -14.73
C GLY A 102 31.93 -4.67 -14.30
N PRO A 103 32.93 -3.78 -14.23
CA PRO A 103 32.75 -2.39 -13.81
C PRO A 103 31.67 -1.60 -14.58
N PRO A 104 31.55 -1.72 -15.91
CA PRO A 104 30.53 -0.98 -16.66
C PRO A 104 29.10 -1.33 -16.24
N ALA A 105 28.81 -2.60 -15.92
CA ALA A 105 27.50 -3.02 -15.45
C ALA A 105 27.18 -2.45 -14.06
N ALA A 106 28.18 -2.40 -13.17
CA ALA A 106 28.03 -1.82 -11.85
C ALA A 106 27.75 -0.31 -11.91
N VAL A 107 28.46 0.41 -12.79
CA VAL A 107 28.22 1.84 -13.02
C VAL A 107 26.81 2.05 -13.62
N ALA A 108 26.43 1.28 -14.64
CA ALA A 108 25.11 1.37 -15.24
C ALA A 108 23.98 1.14 -14.21
N ALA A 109 24.11 0.12 -13.36
CA ALA A 109 23.14 -0.13 -12.29
C ALA A 109 23.07 1.03 -11.30
N GLY A 110 24.23 1.57 -10.90
CA GLY A 110 24.27 2.71 -10.01
C GLY A 110 23.62 3.96 -10.61
N VAL A 111 23.88 4.26 -11.88
CA VAL A 111 23.26 5.40 -12.58
C VAL A 111 21.75 5.21 -12.72
N LEU A 112 21.28 4.03 -13.11
CA LEU A 112 19.86 3.72 -13.23
C LEU A 112 19.10 3.78 -11.88
N LEU A 113 19.78 3.53 -10.76
CA LEU A 113 19.18 3.67 -9.43
C LEU A 113 19.24 5.11 -8.91
N LEU A 114 20.27 5.87 -9.29
CA LEU A 114 20.38 7.31 -8.99
C LEU A 114 19.34 8.12 -9.78
N LEU A 115 19.12 7.75 -11.05
CA LEU A 115 18.17 8.32 -11.98
C LEU A 115 17.12 7.26 -12.34
N PRO A 116 16.26 6.86 -11.37
CA PRO A 116 15.25 5.86 -11.62
C PRO A 116 14.07 6.43 -12.39
N LEU A 117 13.38 5.56 -13.12
CA LEU A 117 12.06 5.87 -13.69
C LEU A 117 11.11 6.37 -12.60
N GLU A 118 10.19 7.27 -12.97
CA GLU A 118 9.27 7.95 -12.03
C GLU A 118 8.53 6.96 -11.11
N THR A 119 7.96 5.89 -11.67
CA THR A 119 7.27 4.87 -10.87
C THR A 119 8.18 4.20 -9.86
N TRP A 120 9.42 3.85 -10.23
CA TRP A 120 10.38 3.28 -9.28
C TRP A 120 10.81 4.30 -8.23
N LEU A 121 10.95 5.58 -8.62
CA LEU A 121 11.22 6.67 -7.67
C LEU A 121 10.11 6.72 -6.61
N LYS A 122 8.85 6.85 -7.03
CA LYS A 122 7.69 6.91 -6.13
C LYS A 122 7.60 5.66 -5.25
N LEU A 123 7.72 4.46 -5.83
CA LEU A 123 7.71 3.20 -5.05
C LEU A 123 8.83 3.14 -4.02
N SER A 124 10.04 3.60 -4.37
CA SER A 124 11.19 3.64 -3.44
C SER A 124 11.10 4.74 -2.36
N LEU A 125 10.07 5.58 -2.42
CA LEU A 125 9.76 6.58 -1.40
C LEU A 125 8.67 6.11 -0.43
N ILE A 126 8.02 4.97 -0.67
CA ILE A 126 6.87 4.50 0.13
C ILE A 126 7.22 3.16 0.77
N GLY A 127 7.19 3.08 2.10
CA GLY A 127 7.40 1.84 2.85
C GLY A 127 6.14 0.98 2.90
N LEU A 128 5.77 0.36 1.78
CA LEU A 128 4.54 -0.46 1.64
C LEU A 128 4.66 -1.79 2.40
N GLY A 129 5.87 -2.26 2.66
CA GLY A 129 6.12 -3.54 3.33
C GLY A 129 5.62 -4.74 2.53
N ASN A 130 5.55 -4.65 1.21
CA ASN A 130 5.15 -5.76 0.34
C ASN A 130 5.77 -5.65 -1.05
N HIS A 131 5.20 -4.89 -1.98
CA HIS A 131 5.49 -4.95 -3.40
C HIS A 131 6.92 -4.51 -3.73
N TYR A 132 7.32 -3.32 -3.26
CA TYR A 132 8.65 -2.76 -3.47
C TYR A 132 9.72 -3.58 -2.74
N GLU A 133 9.46 -3.93 -1.48
CA GLU A 133 10.36 -4.67 -0.61
C GLU A 133 10.56 -6.11 -1.12
N CYS A 134 9.49 -6.76 -1.60
CA CYS A 134 9.56 -8.05 -2.31
C CYS A 134 10.44 -7.95 -3.55
N ALA A 135 10.27 -6.90 -4.36
CA ALA A 135 11.10 -6.69 -5.55
C ALA A 135 12.58 -6.53 -5.18
N VAL A 136 12.88 -5.79 -4.11
CA VAL A 136 14.23 -5.63 -3.57
C VAL A 136 14.80 -6.96 -3.08
N ILE A 137 14.09 -7.69 -2.21
CA ILE A 137 14.58 -8.96 -1.64
C ILE A 137 14.79 -10.01 -2.74
N VAL A 138 13.84 -10.15 -3.66
CA VAL A 138 13.99 -11.10 -4.78
C VAL A 138 15.15 -10.67 -5.68
N GLY A 139 15.28 -9.38 -6.00
CA GLY A 139 16.41 -8.86 -6.77
C GLY A 139 17.76 -9.14 -6.10
N VAL A 140 17.87 -8.90 -4.78
CA VAL A 140 19.05 -9.26 -3.96
C VAL A 140 19.30 -10.76 -4.01
N ALA A 141 18.28 -11.59 -3.83
CA ALA A 141 18.40 -13.05 -3.89
C ALA A 141 18.93 -13.53 -5.24
N LEU A 142 18.45 -12.97 -6.35
CA LEU A 142 18.93 -13.30 -7.71
C LEU A 142 20.39 -12.86 -7.93
N LEU A 143 20.76 -11.66 -7.50
CA LEU A 143 22.15 -11.15 -7.54
C LEU A 143 23.10 -11.99 -6.69
N LEU A 144 22.59 -12.49 -5.56
CA LEU A 144 23.30 -13.40 -4.68
C LEU A 144 23.30 -14.83 -5.21
N LEU A 145 22.37 -15.26 -6.07
CA LEU A 145 22.43 -16.58 -6.70
C LEU A 145 23.61 -16.63 -7.68
N GLY A 146 23.66 -15.66 -8.60
CA GLY A 146 24.64 -15.67 -9.68
C GLY A 146 24.56 -16.94 -10.53
N PRO A 147 25.54 -17.17 -11.40
CA PRO A 147 25.48 -18.25 -12.39
C PRO A 147 25.85 -19.65 -11.85
N ASP A 148 26.67 -19.70 -10.80
CA ASP A 148 27.22 -20.96 -10.27
C ASP A 148 27.26 -20.95 -8.72
N PRO A 149 26.10 -21.01 -8.04
CA PRO A 149 26.04 -21.11 -6.60
C PRO A 149 26.41 -22.51 -6.11
N GLY A 150 27.19 -22.59 -5.03
CA GLY A 150 27.37 -23.84 -4.28
C GLY A 150 26.10 -24.21 -3.49
N VAL A 151 25.99 -25.48 -3.08
CA VAL A 151 24.82 -26.04 -2.38
C VAL A 151 24.40 -25.22 -1.15
N ARG A 152 25.35 -24.86 -0.28
CA ARG A 152 25.08 -24.05 0.92
C ARG A 152 24.49 -22.68 0.58
N ARG A 153 25.05 -22.03 -0.44
CA ARG A 153 24.61 -20.71 -0.90
C ARG A 153 23.22 -20.79 -1.51
N ALA A 154 22.95 -21.81 -2.33
CA ALA A 154 21.63 -22.05 -2.89
C ALA A 154 20.58 -22.31 -1.80
N GLY A 155 20.93 -23.08 -0.75
CA GLY A 155 20.07 -23.26 0.41
C GLY A 155 19.78 -21.97 1.18
N ALA A 156 20.80 -21.14 1.42
CA ALA A 156 20.61 -19.83 2.07
C ALA A 156 19.74 -18.88 1.23
N ILE A 157 19.87 -18.92 -0.10
CA ILE A 157 19.02 -18.14 -1.02
C ILE A 157 17.60 -18.69 -1.06
N GLY A 158 17.44 -20.00 -1.02
CA GLY A 158 16.15 -20.65 -0.83
C GLY A 158 15.47 -20.14 0.44
N LEU A 159 16.19 -20.15 1.56
CA LEU A 159 15.71 -19.60 2.83
C LEU A 159 15.28 -18.14 2.69
N LEU A 160 16.11 -17.30 2.07
CA LEU A 160 15.79 -15.89 1.82
C LEU A 160 14.54 -15.72 0.96
N LEU A 161 14.39 -16.48 -0.14
CA LEU A 161 13.21 -16.42 -1.00
C LEU A 161 11.96 -16.97 -0.32
N GLY A 162 12.07 -18.01 0.50
CA GLY A 162 10.97 -18.51 1.33
C GLY A 162 10.54 -17.48 2.39
N LEU A 163 11.49 -16.80 3.02
CA LEU A 163 11.24 -15.67 3.92
C LEU A 163 10.73 -14.43 3.17
N ALA A 164 11.08 -14.23 1.90
CA ALA A 164 10.53 -13.14 1.10
C ALA A 164 9.01 -13.28 0.92
N VAL A 165 8.48 -14.51 0.93
CA VAL A 165 7.04 -14.76 0.96
C VAL A 165 6.43 -14.31 2.29
N TRP A 166 7.19 -14.14 3.37
CA TRP A 166 6.72 -13.44 4.56
C TRP A 166 6.62 -11.92 4.35
N VAL A 167 7.45 -11.33 3.48
CA VAL A 167 7.35 -9.92 3.10
C VAL A 167 6.24 -9.68 2.07
N GLY A 168 5.89 -10.70 1.31
CA GLY A 168 4.70 -10.65 0.47
C GLY A 168 4.65 -11.85 -0.45
N TYR A 169 3.45 -12.40 -0.63
CA TYR A 169 3.25 -13.57 -1.48
C TYR A 169 3.67 -13.30 -2.94
N SER A 170 3.70 -12.02 -3.34
CA SER A 170 4.23 -11.58 -4.62
C SER A 170 5.71 -11.94 -4.80
N ALA A 171 6.51 -12.12 -3.75
CA ALA A 171 7.91 -12.58 -3.89
C ALA A 171 8.04 -14.01 -4.41
N ALA A 172 6.95 -14.79 -4.41
CA ALA A 172 6.97 -16.20 -4.79
C ALA A 172 7.50 -16.44 -6.22
N PHE A 173 7.43 -15.47 -7.14
CA PHE A 173 7.99 -15.61 -8.50
C PHE A 173 9.51 -15.84 -8.51
N GLY A 174 10.23 -15.40 -7.47
CA GLY A 174 11.68 -15.61 -7.38
C GLY A 174 12.07 -17.09 -7.26
N LEU A 175 11.21 -17.92 -6.65
CA LEU A 175 11.44 -19.35 -6.42
C LEU A 175 11.49 -20.17 -7.72
N PRO A 176 10.43 -20.20 -8.56
CA PRO A 176 10.47 -20.94 -9.81
C PRO A 176 11.54 -20.40 -10.77
N ALA A 177 11.78 -19.08 -10.80
CA ALA A 177 12.85 -18.51 -11.61
C ALA A 177 14.24 -19.07 -11.23
N ALA A 178 14.57 -19.04 -9.94
CA ALA A 178 15.84 -19.57 -9.43
C ALA A 178 15.93 -21.10 -9.60
N TRP A 179 14.84 -21.82 -9.34
CA TRP A 179 14.80 -23.28 -9.44
C TRP A 179 14.96 -23.76 -10.88
N VAL A 180 14.19 -23.20 -11.83
CA VAL A 180 14.32 -23.49 -13.27
C VAL A 180 15.71 -23.13 -13.78
N PHE A 181 16.28 -22.01 -13.34
CA PHE A 181 17.65 -21.65 -13.71
C PHE A 181 18.68 -22.69 -13.27
N LEU A 182 18.62 -23.15 -12.01
CA LEU A 182 19.54 -24.17 -11.50
C LEU A 182 19.32 -25.53 -12.17
N ALA A 183 18.07 -25.91 -12.44
CA ALA A 183 17.72 -27.11 -13.18
C ALA A 183 18.27 -27.07 -14.61
N TRP A 184 18.10 -25.95 -15.32
CA TRP A 184 18.66 -25.72 -16.66
C TRP A 184 20.20 -25.83 -16.66
N ARG A 185 20.86 -25.31 -15.62
CA ARG A 185 22.30 -25.45 -15.39
C ARG A 185 22.72 -26.84 -14.91
N ARG A 186 21.78 -27.79 -14.79
CA ARG A 186 21.97 -29.16 -14.29
C ARG A 186 22.59 -29.21 -12.89
N ARG A 187 22.31 -28.20 -12.06
CA ARG A 187 22.79 -28.08 -10.67
C ARG A 187 21.74 -28.63 -9.70
N TRP A 188 21.35 -29.90 -9.87
CA TRP A 188 20.24 -30.50 -9.12
C TRP A 188 20.41 -30.43 -7.59
N ASN A 189 21.61 -30.69 -7.07
CA ASN A 189 21.86 -30.57 -5.62
C ASN A 189 21.66 -29.15 -5.10
N ALA A 190 22.03 -28.13 -5.88
CA ALA A 190 21.78 -26.74 -5.52
C ALA A 190 20.27 -26.41 -5.63
N ALA A 191 19.57 -26.93 -6.64
CA ALA A 191 18.12 -26.77 -6.79
C ALA A 191 17.34 -27.41 -5.64
N LEU A 192 17.73 -28.63 -5.22
CA LEU A 192 17.17 -29.32 -4.05
C LEU A 192 17.45 -28.55 -2.76
N ALA A 193 18.68 -28.08 -2.56
CA ALA A 193 19.01 -27.26 -1.41
C ALA A 193 18.24 -25.93 -1.39
N LEU A 194 18.05 -25.29 -2.54
CA LEU A 194 17.20 -24.10 -2.69
C LEU A 194 15.75 -24.41 -2.29
N GLY A 195 15.20 -25.54 -2.76
CA GLY A 195 13.86 -25.98 -2.38
C GLY A 195 13.73 -26.26 -0.87
N ALA A 196 14.72 -26.95 -0.28
CA ALA A 196 14.75 -27.21 1.16
C ALA A 196 14.84 -25.91 1.98
N GLY A 197 15.74 -25.00 1.59
CA GLY A 197 15.84 -23.68 2.20
C GLY A 197 14.53 -22.90 2.10
N ALA A 198 13.90 -22.89 0.93
CA ALA A 198 12.61 -22.24 0.72
C ALA A 198 11.51 -22.83 1.62
N GLY A 199 11.47 -24.15 1.74
CA GLY A 199 10.58 -24.84 2.68
C GLY A 199 10.79 -24.37 4.13
N VAL A 200 12.04 -24.21 4.56
CA VAL A 200 12.36 -23.64 5.89
C VAL A 200 11.90 -22.19 5.98
N GLY A 201 12.12 -21.34 4.97
CA GLY A 201 11.67 -19.94 5.01
C GLY A 201 10.15 -19.80 5.08
N LEU A 202 9.42 -20.67 4.39
CA LEU A 202 7.95 -20.73 4.41
C LEU A 202 7.37 -21.18 5.76
N THR A 203 8.18 -21.73 6.68
CA THR A 203 7.71 -22.07 8.03
C THR A 203 7.20 -20.85 8.80
N SER A 204 7.60 -19.65 8.43
CA SER A 204 7.02 -18.39 8.93
C SER A 204 5.50 -18.32 8.73
N LEU A 205 5.00 -18.76 7.56
CA LEU A 205 3.56 -18.84 7.27
C LEU A 205 2.86 -19.87 8.16
N LEU A 206 3.52 -21.02 8.42
CA LEU A 206 3.00 -22.06 9.31
C LEU A 206 2.96 -21.58 10.76
N TRP A 207 3.98 -20.86 11.22
CA TRP A 207 4.01 -20.24 12.53
C TRP A 207 2.85 -19.28 12.71
N ARG A 208 2.58 -18.43 11.71
CA ARG A 208 1.40 -17.57 11.72
C ARG A 208 0.11 -18.37 11.79
N ALA A 209 -0.10 -19.32 10.89
CA ALA A 209 -1.32 -20.12 10.85
C ALA A 209 -1.59 -20.82 12.19
N TRP A 210 -0.52 -21.35 12.81
CA TRP A 210 -0.58 -21.96 14.13
C TRP A 210 -0.93 -20.96 15.22
N TYR A 211 -0.26 -19.80 15.25
CA TYR A 211 -0.45 -18.76 16.27
C TYR A 211 -1.83 -18.10 16.19
N THR A 212 -2.28 -17.74 14.99
CA THR A 212 -3.54 -17.01 14.79
C THR A 212 -4.74 -17.93 14.63
N ARG A 213 -4.54 -19.25 14.48
CA ARG A 213 -5.60 -20.23 14.14
C ARG A 213 -6.42 -19.81 12.91
N ARG A 214 -5.77 -19.14 11.94
CA ARG A 214 -6.37 -18.61 10.71
C ARG A 214 -5.57 -19.08 9.50
N TYR A 215 -6.16 -18.98 8.30
CA TYR A 215 -5.45 -19.25 7.04
C TYR A 215 -4.16 -18.42 6.95
N PRO A 216 -3.02 -19.01 6.51
CA PRO A 216 -1.69 -18.40 6.56
C PRO A 216 -1.59 -17.11 5.73
N ILE A 217 -2.40 -16.98 4.68
CA ILE A 217 -2.49 -15.81 3.82
C ILE A 217 -3.95 -15.35 3.84
N ARG A 218 -4.18 -14.14 4.33
CA ARG A 218 -5.44 -13.41 4.22
C ARG A 218 -5.12 -12.06 3.56
N THR A 219 -6.03 -11.61 2.71
CA THR A 219 -5.88 -10.41 1.89
C THR A 219 -7.23 -9.72 1.79
N LEU A 220 -7.24 -8.41 1.53
CA LEU A 220 -8.43 -7.61 1.15
C LEU A 220 -9.25 -8.28 0.04
N TYR A 221 -8.57 -8.96 -0.88
CA TYR A 221 -9.23 -9.38 -2.10
C TYR A 221 -10.06 -10.64 -1.92
N PRO A 222 -11.15 -10.77 -2.69
CA PRO A 222 -11.98 -11.97 -2.64
C PRO A 222 -11.17 -13.21 -3.08
N PRO A 223 -11.44 -14.39 -2.49
CA PRO A 223 -10.73 -15.64 -2.81
C PRO A 223 -10.71 -15.98 -4.31
N SER A 224 -11.72 -15.54 -5.08
CA SER A 224 -11.81 -15.73 -6.53
C SER A 224 -10.71 -15.01 -7.31
N TRP A 225 -10.06 -14.00 -6.74
CA TRP A 225 -8.97 -13.28 -7.39
C TRP A 225 -7.63 -14.03 -7.28
N PHE A 226 -7.49 -14.99 -6.37
CA PHE A 226 -6.28 -15.80 -6.20
C PHE A 226 -6.32 -17.12 -6.94
N ARG A 227 -7.50 -17.54 -7.41
CA ARG A 227 -7.64 -18.77 -8.19
C ARG A 227 -6.99 -18.55 -9.57
N PRO A 228 -5.94 -19.33 -9.92
CA PRO A 228 -5.34 -19.23 -11.24
C PRO A 228 -6.38 -19.50 -12.32
N ASP A 229 -6.50 -18.59 -13.27
CA ASP A 229 -7.44 -18.66 -14.38
C ASP A 229 -6.68 -18.37 -15.69
N PRO A 230 -6.33 -19.41 -16.46
CA PRO A 230 -5.64 -19.24 -17.74
C PRO A 230 -6.42 -18.41 -18.77
N GLY A 231 -7.75 -18.31 -18.63
CA GLY A 231 -8.58 -17.48 -19.51
C GLY A 231 -8.24 -15.99 -19.42
N ARG A 232 -7.67 -15.54 -18.29
CA ARG A 232 -7.28 -14.14 -18.05
C ARG A 232 -5.99 -13.72 -18.71
N VAL A 233 -5.19 -14.67 -19.20
CA VAL A 233 -3.85 -14.39 -19.73
C VAL A 233 -3.91 -13.37 -20.86
N PHE A 234 -4.86 -13.53 -21.80
CA PHE A 234 -4.99 -12.62 -22.93
C PHE A 234 -5.46 -11.22 -22.50
N ASP A 235 -6.46 -11.14 -21.63
CA ASP A 235 -6.94 -9.87 -21.07
C ASP A 235 -5.81 -9.13 -20.33
N LYS A 236 -5.05 -9.85 -19.50
CA LYS A 236 -3.91 -9.28 -18.76
C LYS A 236 -2.79 -8.78 -19.65
N LEU A 237 -2.47 -9.53 -20.71
CA LEU A 237 -1.46 -9.10 -21.67
C LEU A 237 -1.96 -7.90 -22.49
N ALA A 238 -3.23 -7.86 -22.83
CA ALA A 238 -3.84 -6.70 -23.47
C ALA A 238 -3.79 -5.47 -22.57
N ASP A 239 -4.14 -5.62 -21.28
CA ASP A 239 -4.05 -4.56 -20.27
C ASP A 239 -2.62 -4.03 -20.14
N LEU A 240 -1.63 -4.91 -19.98
CA LEU A 240 -0.21 -4.52 -19.89
C LEU A 240 0.32 -3.87 -21.17
N ALA A 241 -0.32 -4.11 -22.32
CA ALA A 241 0.06 -3.53 -23.59
C ALA A 241 -0.68 -2.22 -23.90
N ARG A 242 -1.65 -1.79 -23.07
CA ARG A 242 -2.37 -0.55 -23.28
C ARG A 242 -1.39 0.63 -23.21
N PRO A 243 -1.42 1.57 -24.18
CA PRO A 243 -0.53 2.72 -24.16
C PRO A 243 -0.64 3.58 -22.89
N THR A 244 -1.83 3.69 -22.30
CA THR A 244 -2.06 4.42 -21.04
C THR A 244 -1.35 3.76 -19.86
N GLU A 245 -1.46 2.44 -19.73
CA GLU A 245 -0.75 1.66 -18.70
C GLU A 245 0.77 1.73 -18.87
N LEU A 246 1.27 1.67 -20.11
CA LEU A 246 2.70 1.76 -20.39
C LEU A 246 3.24 3.19 -20.19
N ALA A 247 2.51 4.20 -20.65
CA ALA A 247 2.86 5.61 -20.38
C ALA A 247 2.88 5.86 -18.88
N GLY A 248 1.90 5.30 -18.17
CA GLY A 248 1.84 5.40 -16.74
C GLY A 248 3.00 4.70 -16.05
N ALA A 249 3.25 3.44 -16.40
CA ALA A 249 4.31 2.63 -15.84
C ALA A 249 5.71 3.25 -15.99
N PHE A 250 5.98 3.87 -17.13
CA PHE A 250 7.32 4.36 -17.45
C PHE A 250 7.47 5.89 -17.36
N GLY A 251 6.46 6.58 -16.79
CA GLY A 251 6.58 7.96 -16.30
C GLY A 251 6.50 9.02 -17.39
N ALA A 252 5.38 9.07 -18.11
CA ALA A 252 5.06 10.17 -19.01
C ALA A 252 3.59 10.56 -18.88
N SER A 253 3.32 11.87 -18.79
CA SER A 253 2.04 12.41 -19.27
C SER A 253 1.94 12.13 -20.78
N LEU A 254 0.73 12.02 -21.32
CA LEU A 254 0.51 11.77 -22.76
C LEU A 254 0.92 12.95 -23.69
N ASP A 255 1.78 13.86 -23.23
CA ASP A 255 2.32 14.99 -23.99
C ASP A 255 3.44 14.52 -24.98
N PRO A 256 4.03 15.37 -25.84
CA PRO A 256 5.14 14.99 -26.75
C PRO A 256 6.38 14.29 -26.11
N THR A 257 6.60 14.40 -24.79
CA THR A 257 7.48 13.55 -23.97
C THR A 257 7.04 12.08 -23.93
N GLY A 258 5.83 11.77 -24.37
CA GLY A 258 5.23 10.45 -24.52
C GLY A 258 5.95 9.52 -25.51
N LEU A 259 6.89 10.00 -26.32
CA LEU A 259 7.78 9.10 -27.07
C LEU A 259 8.89 8.49 -26.18
N LEU A 260 9.16 9.08 -25.00
CA LEU A 260 10.21 8.62 -24.10
C LEU A 260 9.85 7.27 -23.45
N TRP A 261 8.60 7.07 -23.04
CA TRP A 261 8.16 5.78 -22.49
C TRP A 261 8.28 4.67 -23.55
N VAL A 262 7.95 4.97 -24.81
CA VAL A 262 8.15 4.04 -25.94
C VAL A 262 9.62 3.68 -26.08
N ALA A 263 10.51 4.68 -25.98
CA ALA A 263 11.95 4.44 -26.05
C ALA A 263 12.49 3.64 -24.85
N VAL A 264 11.93 3.82 -23.64
CA VAL A 264 12.25 3.00 -22.46
C VAL A 264 11.81 1.56 -22.67
N VAL A 265 10.56 1.34 -23.08
CA VAL A 265 10.03 0.00 -23.40
C VAL A 265 10.85 -0.67 -24.50
N ALA A 266 11.19 0.07 -25.56
CA ALA A 266 12.05 -0.41 -26.64
C ALA A 266 13.45 -0.78 -26.15
N SER A 267 14.00 -0.02 -25.19
CA SER A 267 15.30 -0.33 -24.58
C SER A 267 15.26 -1.61 -23.75
N ILE A 268 14.20 -1.80 -22.95
CA ILE A 268 13.98 -3.04 -22.19
C ILE A 268 13.82 -4.22 -23.16
N GLY A 269 12.98 -4.09 -24.21
CA GLY A 269 12.81 -5.10 -25.24
C GLY A 269 14.12 -5.43 -25.97
N GLY A 270 14.91 -4.42 -26.32
CA GLY A 270 16.25 -4.57 -26.89
C GLY A 270 17.20 -5.32 -25.96
N ALA A 271 17.17 -5.03 -24.66
CA ALA A 271 17.94 -5.75 -23.65
C ALA A 271 17.51 -7.22 -23.55
N VAL A 272 16.21 -7.53 -23.60
CA VAL A 272 15.69 -8.91 -23.65
C VAL A 272 16.24 -9.65 -24.87
N VAL A 273 16.11 -9.08 -26.07
CA VAL A 273 16.59 -9.68 -27.31
C VAL A 273 18.10 -9.93 -27.26
N LEU A 274 18.88 -8.95 -26.79
CA LEU A 274 20.33 -9.08 -26.66
C LEU A 274 20.74 -10.11 -25.60
N ALA A 275 20.03 -10.19 -24.48
CA ALA A 275 20.26 -11.20 -23.44
C ALA A 275 20.01 -12.62 -23.97
N LEU A 276 18.91 -12.83 -24.71
CA LEU A 276 18.60 -14.10 -25.37
C LEU A 276 19.67 -14.49 -26.41
N ARG A 277 20.14 -13.53 -27.21
CA ARG A 277 21.20 -13.75 -28.21
C ARG A 277 22.54 -14.09 -27.58
N ARG A 278 22.94 -13.38 -26.52
CA ARG A 278 24.22 -13.60 -25.85
C ARG A 278 24.24 -14.82 -24.93
N ARG A 279 23.07 -15.27 -24.46
CA ARG A 279 22.92 -16.41 -23.53
C ARG A 279 23.77 -16.28 -22.26
N HIS A 280 24.04 -15.05 -21.82
CA HIS A 280 24.80 -14.82 -20.59
C HIS A 280 24.00 -15.39 -19.41
N PRO A 281 24.57 -16.28 -18.57
CA PRO A 281 23.76 -17.02 -17.60
C PRO A 281 23.02 -16.13 -16.61
N PHE A 282 23.64 -15.05 -16.14
CA PHE A 282 22.96 -14.11 -15.24
C PHE A 282 21.84 -13.32 -15.93
N ALA A 283 22.00 -12.99 -17.22
CA ALA A 283 20.93 -12.32 -17.96
C ALA A 283 19.73 -13.26 -18.17
N LEU A 284 19.99 -14.54 -18.45
CA LEU A 284 18.95 -15.57 -18.54
C LEU A 284 18.21 -15.77 -17.21
N LEU A 285 18.91 -15.71 -16.07
CA LEU A 285 18.27 -15.73 -14.74
C LEU A 285 17.30 -14.56 -14.56
N LEU A 286 17.69 -13.34 -14.96
CA LEU A 286 16.80 -12.17 -14.88
C LEU A 286 15.59 -12.31 -15.82
N LEU A 287 15.78 -12.88 -17.02
CA LEU A 287 14.68 -13.17 -17.94
C LEU A 287 13.71 -14.22 -17.38
N LEU A 288 14.23 -15.25 -16.71
CA LEU A 288 13.39 -16.24 -16.03
C LEU A 288 12.60 -15.62 -14.86
N ALA A 289 13.17 -14.64 -14.17
CA ALA A 289 12.46 -13.89 -13.13
C ALA A 289 11.32 -13.05 -13.71
N LEU A 290 11.58 -12.30 -14.80
CA LEU A 290 10.54 -11.56 -15.53
C LEU A 290 9.44 -12.48 -16.05
N ALA A 291 9.81 -13.59 -16.69
CA ALA A 291 8.86 -14.56 -17.21
C ALA A 291 8.04 -15.20 -16.09
N SER A 292 8.66 -15.54 -14.96
CA SER A 292 7.94 -16.10 -13.83
C SER A 292 6.97 -15.10 -13.21
N TRP A 293 7.35 -13.83 -13.09
CA TRP A 293 6.44 -12.80 -12.60
C TRP A 293 5.27 -12.64 -13.57
N LEU A 294 5.54 -12.58 -14.88
CA LEU A 294 4.51 -12.43 -15.90
C LEU A 294 3.52 -13.59 -15.87
N VAL A 295 4.00 -14.83 -15.79
CA VAL A 295 3.13 -16.01 -15.67
C VAL A 295 2.26 -15.93 -14.41
N ALA A 296 2.84 -15.56 -13.27
CA ALA A 296 2.08 -15.45 -12.02
C ALA A 296 1.04 -14.32 -12.08
N TYR A 297 1.40 -13.17 -12.66
CA TYR A 297 0.50 -12.02 -12.81
C TYR A 297 -0.64 -12.29 -13.80
N SER A 298 -0.35 -12.98 -14.91
CA SER A 298 -1.33 -13.24 -15.97
C SER A 298 -2.43 -14.22 -15.59
N VAL A 299 -2.26 -15.01 -14.52
CA VAL A 299 -3.26 -16.01 -14.09
C VAL A 299 -4.09 -15.56 -12.89
N VAL A 300 -3.75 -14.44 -12.23
CA VAL A 300 -4.47 -13.92 -11.06
C VAL A 300 -5.47 -12.82 -11.43
N GLY A 301 -6.37 -12.48 -10.51
CA GLY A 301 -7.44 -11.48 -10.71
C GLY A 301 -7.00 -10.03 -10.61
N PHE A 302 -6.01 -9.70 -9.78
CA PHE A 302 -5.56 -8.31 -9.54
C PHE A 302 -5.14 -7.62 -10.82
N ARG A 303 -5.86 -6.58 -11.24
CA ARG A 303 -5.52 -5.73 -12.39
C ARG A 303 -4.62 -4.58 -11.93
N LEU A 304 -3.81 -4.06 -12.84
CA LEU A 304 -3.33 -2.69 -12.70
C LEU A 304 -4.57 -1.80 -12.77
N ASP A 305 -4.63 -0.76 -11.96
CA ASP A 305 -5.74 0.19 -12.01
C ASP A 305 -5.82 0.75 -13.43
N GLU A 306 -6.99 0.67 -14.08
CA GLU A 306 -7.16 1.25 -15.41
C GLU A 306 -6.94 2.76 -15.32
N LEU A 307 -5.79 3.23 -15.79
CA LEU A 307 -5.49 4.66 -15.82
C LEU A 307 -6.33 5.29 -16.94
N SER A 308 -7.25 6.18 -16.59
CA SER A 308 -7.86 7.07 -17.59
C SER A 308 -6.74 7.95 -18.19
N PRO A 309 -6.83 8.40 -19.45
CA PRO A 309 -5.83 9.29 -20.06
C PRO A 309 -5.52 10.57 -19.26
N SER A 310 -6.44 10.99 -18.38
CA SER A 310 -6.24 12.12 -17.47
C SER A 310 -5.65 11.73 -16.11
N ASP A 311 -5.52 10.44 -15.77
CA ASP A 311 -5.00 9.94 -14.48
C ASP A 311 -3.50 10.18 -14.34
N MET A 312 -3.13 10.90 -13.29
CA MET A 312 -1.77 10.84 -12.80
C MET A 312 -1.52 9.46 -12.21
N VAL A 313 -0.41 8.89 -12.63
CA VAL A 313 0.08 7.60 -12.18
C VAL A 313 0.38 7.65 -10.68
N THR A 314 -0.37 6.87 -9.90
CA THR A 314 -0.08 6.67 -8.48
C THR A 314 0.92 5.53 -8.29
N ALA A 315 1.78 5.63 -7.27
CA ALA A 315 2.61 4.50 -6.89
C ALA A 315 1.75 3.29 -6.45
N LEU A 316 0.60 3.57 -5.83
CA LEU A 316 -0.35 2.55 -5.41
C LEU A 316 -0.86 1.72 -6.60
N GLY A 317 -1.33 2.34 -7.69
CA GLY A 317 -1.89 1.63 -8.84
C GLY A 317 -0.88 0.74 -9.58
N LEU A 318 0.41 1.09 -9.48
CA LEU A 318 1.50 0.40 -10.19
C LEU A 318 2.41 -0.46 -9.32
N ARG A 319 2.13 -0.57 -8.02
CA ARG A 319 2.97 -1.33 -7.08
C ARG A 319 3.24 -2.76 -7.52
N TYR A 320 2.29 -3.40 -8.22
CA TYR A 320 2.47 -4.73 -8.77
C TYR A 320 3.59 -4.85 -9.80
N LEU A 321 3.97 -3.76 -10.46
CA LEU A 321 5.09 -3.70 -11.40
C LEU A 321 6.46 -3.52 -10.73
N ALA A 322 6.54 -3.34 -9.41
CA ALA A 322 7.83 -3.19 -8.71
C ALA A 322 8.85 -4.28 -9.08
N PRO A 323 8.47 -5.58 -9.17
CA PRO A 323 9.37 -6.63 -9.65
C PRO A 323 9.86 -6.44 -11.08
N VAL A 324 9.01 -5.93 -11.98
CA VAL A 324 9.34 -5.67 -13.38
C VAL A 324 10.40 -4.58 -13.46
N PHE A 325 10.26 -3.49 -12.70
CA PHE A 325 11.27 -2.43 -12.66
C PHE A 325 12.60 -2.94 -12.10
N ALA A 326 12.59 -3.57 -10.92
CA ALA A 326 13.83 -4.06 -10.29
C ALA A 326 14.61 -4.99 -11.23
N THR A 327 13.92 -5.96 -11.85
CA THR A 327 14.54 -6.93 -12.76
C THR A 327 14.95 -6.31 -14.10
N SER A 328 14.15 -5.40 -14.67
CA SER A 328 14.47 -4.70 -15.93
C SER A 328 15.66 -3.76 -15.79
N LEU A 329 15.79 -3.03 -14.67
CA LEU A 329 16.96 -2.19 -14.40
C LEU A 329 18.24 -3.02 -14.29
N LEU A 330 18.20 -4.16 -13.60
CA LEU A 330 19.32 -5.11 -13.54
C LEU A 330 19.66 -5.70 -14.91
N LEU A 331 18.64 -5.98 -15.73
CA LEU A 331 18.82 -6.52 -17.09
C LEU A 331 19.48 -5.49 -18.00
N LEU A 332 18.99 -4.24 -18.01
CA LEU A 332 19.57 -3.13 -18.75
C LEU A 332 21.04 -2.92 -18.36
N ALA A 333 21.32 -2.84 -17.06
CA ALA A 333 22.69 -2.69 -16.55
C ALA A 333 23.60 -3.85 -16.98
N THR A 334 23.11 -5.09 -16.89
CA THR A 334 23.84 -6.29 -17.30
C THR A 334 24.16 -6.25 -18.80
N VAL A 335 23.17 -6.00 -19.65
CA VAL A 335 23.34 -6.01 -21.11
C VAL A 335 24.19 -4.84 -21.59
N ALA A 336 24.01 -3.66 -21.03
CA ALA A 336 24.86 -2.50 -21.31
C ALA A 336 26.32 -2.78 -20.91
N GLY A 337 26.53 -3.42 -19.75
CA GLY A 337 27.86 -3.85 -19.32
C GLY A 337 28.51 -4.84 -20.29
N LEU A 338 27.76 -5.83 -20.78
CA LEU A 338 28.25 -6.76 -21.80
C LEU A 338 28.58 -6.04 -23.11
N LEU A 339 27.72 -5.14 -23.60
CA LEU A 339 28.00 -4.31 -24.79
C LEU A 339 29.28 -3.49 -24.62
N TRP A 340 29.48 -2.90 -23.44
CA TRP A 340 30.66 -2.10 -23.15
C TRP A 340 31.93 -2.92 -23.16
N SER A 341 31.92 -4.09 -22.51
CA SER A 341 33.05 -5.03 -22.48
C SER A 341 33.40 -5.56 -23.87
N ASP A 342 32.41 -5.71 -24.75
CA ASP A 342 32.60 -6.08 -26.17
C ASP A 342 33.11 -4.91 -27.06
N GLY A 343 33.42 -3.74 -26.48
CA GLY A 343 33.84 -2.54 -27.22
C GLY A 343 32.70 -1.78 -27.90
N ARG A 344 31.45 -2.25 -27.79
CA ARG A 344 30.25 -1.62 -28.38
C ARG A 344 29.67 -0.52 -27.50
N ARG A 345 30.52 0.44 -27.12
CA ARG A 345 30.18 1.52 -26.16
C ARG A 345 28.99 2.37 -26.63
N ALA A 346 28.94 2.74 -27.91
CA ALA A 346 27.82 3.50 -28.46
C ALA A 346 26.48 2.76 -28.31
N SER A 347 26.45 1.45 -28.59
CA SER A 347 25.24 0.64 -28.39
C SER A 347 24.84 0.55 -26.91
N ALA A 348 25.80 0.49 -25.99
CA ALA A 348 25.51 0.51 -24.55
C ALA A 348 24.89 1.84 -24.11
N VAL A 349 25.42 2.97 -24.61
CA VAL A 349 24.87 4.31 -24.34
C VAL A 349 23.46 4.45 -24.92
N VAL A 350 23.25 4.06 -26.17
CA VAL A 350 21.92 4.11 -26.83
C VAL A 350 20.90 3.26 -26.06
N LEU A 351 21.30 2.08 -25.55
CA LEU A 351 20.43 1.22 -24.77
C LEU A 351 20.02 1.84 -23.42
N LEU A 352 20.91 2.59 -22.78
CA LEU A 352 20.65 3.19 -21.46
C LEU A 352 20.00 4.57 -21.54
N ALA A 353 20.25 5.31 -22.62
CA ALA A 353 19.86 6.72 -22.75
C ALA A 353 18.38 6.97 -22.43
N PRO A 354 17.40 6.20 -22.94
CA PRO A 354 16.00 6.46 -22.63
C PRO A 354 15.67 6.37 -21.15
N ALA A 355 16.13 5.32 -20.45
CA ALA A 355 15.88 5.15 -19.03
C ALA A 355 16.59 6.21 -18.18
N VAL A 356 17.82 6.58 -18.56
CA VAL A 356 18.59 7.63 -17.87
C VAL A 356 17.95 9.01 -18.04
N VAL A 357 17.48 9.35 -19.26
CA VAL A 357 16.79 10.62 -19.53
C VAL A 357 15.46 10.66 -18.79
N ALA A 358 14.67 9.59 -18.84
CA ALA A 358 13.40 9.51 -18.10
C ALA A 358 13.62 9.69 -16.59
N GLY A 359 14.62 9.01 -16.02
CA GLY A 359 14.92 9.15 -14.61
C GLY A 359 15.54 10.49 -14.22
N PHE A 360 16.26 11.15 -15.12
CA PHE A 360 16.71 12.52 -14.92
C PHE A 360 15.52 13.49 -14.84
N LEU A 361 14.56 13.38 -15.76
CA LEU A 361 13.34 14.19 -15.73
C LEU A 361 12.52 13.93 -14.46
N ALA A 362 12.37 12.67 -14.04
CA ALA A 362 11.69 12.34 -12.79
C ALA A 362 12.39 12.95 -11.56
N ARG A 363 13.72 12.98 -11.55
CA ARG A 363 14.48 13.65 -10.49
C ARG A 363 14.31 15.15 -10.52
N CYS A 364 14.31 15.79 -11.69
CA CYS A 364 14.02 17.22 -11.82
C CYS A 364 12.62 17.56 -11.29
N ALA A 365 11.60 16.80 -11.68
CA ALA A 365 10.22 16.98 -11.19
C ALA A 365 10.14 16.85 -9.66
N SER A 366 10.93 15.96 -9.05
CA SER A 366 11.01 15.84 -7.58
C SER A 366 11.61 17.08 -6.87
N LEU A 367 12.13 18.06 -7.60
CA LEU A 367 12.69 19.29 -7.04
C LEU A 367 11.75 20.50 -7.12
N GLU A 368 10.71 20.44 -7.96
CA GLU A 368 9.89 21.60 -8.34
C GLU A 368 8.97 22.06 -7.19
N ASP A 369 8.31 21.13 -6.50
CA ASP A 369 7.43 21.45 -5.37
C ASP A 369 7.89 20.78 -4.09
N ARG A 370 7.91 21.52 -2.97
CA ARG A 370 8.36 21.02 -1.66
C ARG A 370 7.26 21.05 -0.61
N VAL A 371 7.07 19.93 0.07
CA VAL A 371 6.26 19.81 1.29
C VAL A 371 6.95 20.61 2.40
N PRO A 372 6.23 21.45 3.16
CA PRO A 372 6.77 22.05 4.37
C PRO A 372 7.32 20.96 5.31
N LEU A 373 8.59 21.09 5.73
CA LEU A 373 9.25 20.14 6.63
C LEU A 373 8.43 19.84 7.90
N ALA A 374 7.65 20.83 8.37
CA ALA A 374 6.75 20.68 9.51
C ALA A 374 5.74 19.53 9.34
N THR A 375 5.26 19.26 8.12
CA THR A 375 4.32 18.17 7.83
C THR A 375 4.99 16.80 7.94
N LEU A 376 6.27 16.70 7.56
CA LEU A 376 7.06 15.47 7.61
C LEU A 376 7.66 15.20 8.99
N ALA A 377 7.82 16.24 9.81
CA ALA A 377 8.38 16.16 11.15
C ALA A 377 7.44 15.50 12.17
N ARG A 378 6.18 15.23 11.80
CA ARG A 378 5.20 14.58 12.66
C ARG A 378 4.78 13.27 12.01
N LEU A 379 4.69 12.20 12.80
CA LEU A 379 3.97 11.02 12.39
C LEU A 379 2.54 11.25 12.85
N TYR A 380 1.70 11.74 11.94
CA TYR A 380 0.27 11.80 12.24
C TYR A 380 -0.17 10.38 12.63
N PRO A 381 -0.93 10.20 13.72
CA PRO A 381 -1.49 8.89 14.01
C PRO A 381 -2.26 8.46 12.78
N VAL A 382 -2.01 7.20 12.42
CA VAL A 382 -2.45 6.50 11.24
C VAL A 382 -3.98 6.46 11.27
N ASP A 383 -4.64 7.53 10.86
CA ASP A 383 -6.10 7.59 11.00
C ASP A 383 -6.76 6.94 9.80
N GLY A 384 -7.39 5.82 10.09
CA GLY A 384 -8.25 5.08 9.21
C GLY A 384 -9.08 4.14 10.08
N PRO A 385 -10.36 3.89 9.77
CA PRO A 385 -11.19 2.96 10.54
C PRO A 385 -10.49 1.60 10.74
N LEU A 386 -9.77 1.15 9.71
CA LEU A 386 -8.94 -0.06 9.74
C LEU A 386 -7.80 -0.01 10.76
N TRP A 387 -7.14 1.12 10.95
CA TRP A 387 -6.13 1.26 12.00
C TRP A 387 -6.78 1.39 13.37
N ASN A 388 -7.86 2.15 13.51
CA ASN A 388 -8.58 2.28 14.78
C ASN A 388 -9.12 0.92 15.25
N ASP A 389 -9.64 0.11 14.33
CA ASP A 389 -10.02 -1.29 14.53
C ASP A 389 -8.87 -2.13 15.06
N VAL A 390 -7.75 -2.09 14.33
CA VAL A 390 -6.58 -2.93 14.56
C VAL A 390 -5.82 -2.50 15.82
N PHE A 391 -5.70 -1.21 16.07
CA PHE A 391 -5.04 -0.61 17.22
C PHE A 391 -5.86 -0.83 18.48
N SER A 392 -7.17 -0.53 18.45
CA SER A 392 -8.02 -0.68 19.64
C SER A 392 -8.12 -2.13 20.11
N GLU A 393 -8.03 -3.12 19.22
CA GLU A 393 -7.97 -4.55 19.56
C GLU A 393 -6.71 -4.99 20.30
N ARG A 394 -5.62 -4.22 20.19
CA ARG A 394 -4.27 -4.66 20.57
C ARG A 394 -3.76 -4.07 21.88
N PHE A 395 -4.28 -2.93 22.30
CA PHE A 395 -3.89 -2.28 23.55
C PHE A 395 -5.00 -2.40 24.60
N THR A 396 -4.63 -2.87 25.78
CA THR A 396 -5.48 -2.82 26.97
C THR A 396 -5.68 -1.38 27.43
N GLU A 397 -6.73 -1.12 28.21
CA GLU A 397 -6.98 0.20 28.81
C GLU A 397 -5.77 0.69 29.63
N GLN A 398 -5.08 -0.23 30.32
CA GLN A 398 -3.90 0.09 31.11
C GLN A 398 -2.69 0.47 30.23
N GLU A 399 -2.51 -0.15 29.06
CA GLU A 399 -1.44 0.18 28.11
C GLU A 399 -1.71 1.52 27.40
N LEU A 400 -2.97 1.77 27.03
CA LEU A 400 -3.41 3.06 26.51
C LEU A 400 -3.19 4.19 27.53
N ALA A 401 -3.43 3.93 28.81
CA ALA A 401 -3.18 4.88 29.89
C ALA A 401 -1.68 5.16 30.13
N ARG A 402 -0.80 4.22 29.77
CA ARG A 402 0.67 4.40 29.86
C ARG A 402 1.25 5.20 28.69
N CYS A 403 0.50 5.35 27.60
CA CYS A 403 0.92 6.18 26.48
C CYS A 403 0.93 7.67 26.89
N ARG A 404 2.14 8.24 26.97
CA ARG A 404 2.37 9.63 27.43
C ARG A 404 2.12 10.68 26.34
N ALA A 405 1.70 10.29 25.15
CA ALA A 405 1.41 11.22 24.08
C ALA A 405 0.22 12.12 24.46
N THR A 406 0.45 13.43 24.47
CA THR A 406 -0.55 14.48 24.78
C THR A 406 -1.13 15.12 23.53
N GLU A 407 -0.75 14.63 22.34
CA GLU A 407 -1.31 15.10 21.08
C GLU A 407 -2.82 14.78 21.04
N PRO A 408 -3.70 15.75 20.70
CA PRO A 408 -5.16 15.56 20.73
C PRO A 408 -5.65 14.28 20.04
N ARG A 409 -5.00 13.88 18.94
CA ARG A 409 -5.34 12.65 18.21
C ARG A 409 -5.00 11.37 18.98
N HIS A 410 -3.89 11.33 19.72
CA HIS A 410 -3.59 10.22 20.62
C HIS A 410 -4.60 10.15 21.77
N VAL A 411 -5.14 11.30 22.20
CA VAL A 411 -6.25 11.33 23.17
C VAL A 411 -7.52 10.75 22.54
N ALA A 412 -7.88 11.16 21.32
CA ALA A 412 -9.01 10.62 20.58
C ALA A 412 -8.92 9.10 20.34
N LEU A 413 -7.76 8.55 19.97
CA LEU A 413 -7.54 7.10 19.82
C LEU A 413 -7.72 6.34 21.14
N ARG A 414 -7.24 6.91 22.26
CA ARG A 414 -7.48 6.34 23.59
C ARG A 414 -8.95 6.37 23.95
N ALA A 415 -9.63 7.48 23.66
CA ALA A 415 -11.06 7.63 23.88
C ALA A 415 -11.87 6.63 23.03
N TRP A 416 -11.53 6.47 21.75
CA TRP A 416 -12.10 5.46 20.85
C TRP A 416 -11.93 4.04 21.39
N ALA A 417 -10.70 3.65 21.72
CA ALA A 417 -10.43 2.32 22.24
C ALA A 417 -11.14 2.07 23.59
N ARG A 418 -11.20 3.07 24.47
CA ARG A 418 -12.01 3.04 25.70
C ARG A 418 -13.50 2.88 25.39
N GLY A 419 -14.05 3.59 24.42
CA GLY A 419 -15.46 3.48 24.02
C GLY A 419 -15.82 2.09 23.54
N ARG A 420 -14.96 1.51 22.70
CA ARG A 420 -15.09 0.13 22.22
C ARG A 420 -15.07 -0.90 23.35
N LEU A 421 -14.14 -0.75 24.30
CA LEU A 421 -14.05 -1.61 25.49
C LEU A 421 -15.24 -1.38 26.44
N SER A 422 -15.67 -0.13 26.58
CA SER A 422 -16.80 0.30 27.42
C SER A 422 -18.12 -0.27 26.96
N ALA A 423 -18.23 -0.80 25.73
CA ALA A 423 -19.39 -1.56 25.27
C ALA A 423 -19.81 -2.68 26.26
N SER A 424 -18.94 -3.14 27.18
CA SER A 424 -19.32 -4.08 28.28
C SER A 424 -19.54 -3.43 29.64
N THR A 425 -18.94 -2.28 29.95
CA THR A 425 -18.73 -1.90 31.37
C THR A 425 -18.63 -0.40 31.71
N GLY A 426 -18.59 0.55 30.77
CA GLY A 426 -18.03 1.88 31.06
C GLY A 426 -18.94 3.12 30.95
N THR A 427 -18.63 4.11 31.82
CA THR A 427 -19.02 5.53 31.85
C THR A 427 -18.20 6.35 30.83
N PRO A 428 -18.76 7.41 30.21
CA PRO A 428 -18.06 8.27 29.25
C PRO A 428 -16.91 9.08 29.88
N PRO A 429 -15.93 9.55 29.07
CA PRO A 429 -14.93 10.52 29.51
C PRO A 429 -15.57 11.88 29.85
N GLY A 430 -14.87 12.70 30.66
CA GLY A 430 -15.37 13.99 31.14
C GLY A 430 -15.23 15.17 30.16
N ASP A 431 -14.44 15.02 29.09
CA ASP A 431 -14.17 16.09 28.10
C ASP A 431 -14.92 15.84 26.77
N ASP A 432 -15.48 16.89 26.16
CA ASP A 432 -16.37 16.81 24.98
C ASP A 432 -15.69 16.28 23.70
N GLU A 433 -14.42 16.65 23.44
CA GLU A 433 -13.68 16.15 22.26
C GLU A 433 -13.36 14.65 22.36
N ASP A 434 -13.07 14.18 23.56
CA ASP A 434 -12.86 12.76 23.84
C ASP A 434 -14.18 11.99 23.73
N LEU A 435 -15.31 12.64 24.01
CA LEU A 435 -16.63 12.03 23.97
C LEU A 435 -17.05 11.59 22.56
N VAL A 436 -16.72 12.37 21.53
CA VAL A 436 -17.03 12.06 20.12
C VAL A 436 -16.26 10.83 19.65
N ALA A 437 -14.95 10.79 19.91
CA ALA A 437 -14.11 9.65 19.57
C ALA A 437 -14.51 8.40 20.37
N TRP A 438 -14.83 8.56 21.66
CA TRP A 438 -15.36 7.50 22.51
C TRP A 438 -16.68 6.94 21.99
N ALA A 439 -17.63 7.79 21.58
CA ALA A 439 -18.91 7.35 21.03
C ALA A 439 -18.73 6.60 19.70
N GLY A 440 -17.81 7.04 18.84
CA GLY A 440 -17.44 6.31 17.64
C GLY A 440 -16.87 4.91 17.94
N GLY A 441 -16.02 4.79 18.98
CA GLY A 441 -15.54 3.49 19.45
C GLY A 441 -16.65 2.62 20.05
N LEU A 442 -17.59 3.20 20.79
CA LEU A 442 -18.75 2.52 21.36
C LEU A 442 -19.64 1.91 20.27
N GLY A 443 -19.98 2.68 19.23
CA GLY A 443 -20.80 2.20 18.11
C GLY A 443 -20.20 0.97 17.42
N MET A 444 -18.90 1.02 17.15
CA MET A 444 -18.15 -0.12 16.62
C MET A 444 -18.11 -1.32 17.60
N GLY A 445 -17.88 -1.08 18.88
CA GLY A 445 -17.83 -2.12 19.91
C GLY A 445 -19.15 -2.85 20.10
N VAL A 446 -20.28 -2.14 19.99
CA VAL A 446 -21.62 -2.74 20.00
C VAL A 446 -21.84 -3.61 18.76
N GLN A 447 -21.43 -3.14 17.58
CA GLN A 447 -21.59 -3.88 16.33
C GLN A 447 -20.80 -5.20 16.33
N ARG A 448 -19.51 -5.18 16.68
CA ARG A 448 -18.65 -6.39 16.66
C ARG A 448 -19.02 -7.47 17.67
N ARG A 449 -19.84 -7.14 18.68
CA ARG A 449 -20.32 -8.11 19.68
C ARG A 449 -21.55 -8.87 19.23
N GLN A 450 -22.13 -8.50 18.10
CA GLN A 450 -23.12 -9.36 17.46
C GLN A 450 -22.44 -10.69 17.12
N PRO A 451 -23.04 -11.83 17.50
CA PRO A 451 -22.53 -13.12 17.06
C PRO A 451 -22.43 -13.12 15.53
N PRO A 452 -21.35 -13.67 14.93
CA PRO A 452 -21.23 -13.71 13.49
C PRO A 452 -22.44 -14.44 12.91
N HIS A 453 -23.21 -13.77 12.05
CA HIS A 453 -24.40 -14.36 11.44
C HIS A 453 -24.02 -15.65 10.74
N ASP A 454 -24.64 -16.76 11.15
CA ASP A 454 -24.57 -17.99 10.38
C ASP A 454 -25.40 -17.76 9.11
N ARG A 455 -24.73 -17.67 7.95
CA ARG A 455 -25.39 -17.36 6.66
C ARG A 455 -26.49 -18.37 6.30
N ALA A 456 -26.55 -19.51 6.99
CA ALA A 456 -27.55 -20.55 6.79
C ALA A 456 -28.92 -20.23 7.43
N THR A 457 -29.00 -19.28 8.38
CA THR A 457 -30.25 -18.91 9.05
C THR A 457 -30.51 -17.42 8.87
N VAL A 458 -30.96 -17.03 7.68
CA VAL A 458 -31.52 -15.69 7.46
C VAL A 458 -32.92 -15.69 8.10
N PRO A 459 -33.20 -14.87 9.12
CA PRO A 459 -34.55 -14.75 9.67
C PRO A 459 -35.52 -14.22 8.61
N GLU A 460 -36.80 -14.59 8.73
CA GLU A 460 -37.85 -14.15 7.79
C GLU A 460 -38.06 -12.62 7.75
N ASP A 461 -37.60 -11.89 8.78
CA ASP A 461 -37.62 -10.43 8.83
C ASP A 461 -36.24 -9.84 9.20
N PRO A 462 -35.43 -9.46 8.20
CA PRO A 462 -34.14 -8.82 8.42
C PRO A 462 -34.26 -7.51 9.23
N ALA A 463 -35.37 -6.77 9.10
CA ALA A 463 -35.52 -5.47 9.73
C ALA A 463 -35.65 -5.57 11.27
N ALA A 464 -36.29 -6.63 11.77
CA ALA A 464 -36.42 -6.89 13.20
C ALA A 464 -35.08 -7.28 13.87
N GLU A 465 -34.16 -7.89 13.12
CA GLU A 465 -32.84 -8.32 13.61
C GLU A 465 -31.87 -7.13 13.76
N PHE A 466 -31.87 -6.19 12.80
CA PHE A 466 -31.01 -4.99 12.88
C PHE A 466 -31.50 -3.96 13.89
N ALA A 467 -32.81 -3.93 14.19
CA ALA A 467 -33.39 -2.99 15.14
C ALA A 467 -32.89 -3.19 16.58
N GLY A 468 -32.52 -4.41 16.99
CA GLY A 468 -32.12 -4.71 18.37
C GLY A 468 -30.80 -4.04 18.80
N PRO A 469 -29.69 -4.27 18.08
CA PRO A 469 -28.40 -3.68 18.41
C PRO A 469 -28.34 -2.16 18.19
N GLU A 470 -29.02 -1.67 17.16
CA GLU A 470 -29.16 -0.25 16.87
C GLU A 470 -29.95 0.47 17.98
N ALA A 471 -31.14 -0.04 18.34
CA ALA A 471 -31.93 0.52 19.43
C ALA A 471 -31.19 0.41 20.76
N GLY A 472 -30.42 -0.65 20.97
CA GLY A 472 -29.54 -0.80 22.13
C GLY A 472 -28.43 0.26 22.20
N LEU A 473 -27.83 0.61 21.05
CA LEU A 473 -26.85 1.69 20.96
C LEU A 473 -27.50 3.05 21.25
N VAL A 474 -28.62 3.36 20.60
CA VAL A 474 -29.37 4.63 20.80
C VAL A 474 -29.80 4.80 22.26
N ALA A 475 -30.48 3.80 22.83
CA ALA A 475 -30.93 3.82 24.21
C ALA A 475 -29.77 4.01 25.20
N ARG A 476 -28.60 3.44 24.86
CA ARG A 476 -27.39 3.61 25.67
C ARG A 476 -26.80 5.01 25.55
N MET A 477 -26.74 5.59 24.36
CA MET A 477 -26.28 6.97 24.16
C MET A 477 -27.21 7.97 24.86
N ASP A 478 -28.52 7.70 24.86
CA ASP A 478 -29.52 8.49 25.59
C ASP A 478 -29.36 8.37 27.10
N ALA A 479 -29.19 7.15 27.62
CA ALA A 479 -28.95 6.91 29.05
C ALA A 479 -27.67 7.59 29.56
N LEU A 480 -26.68 7.75 28.68
CA LEU A 480 -25.43 8.45 28.97
C LEU A 480 -25.50 9.96 28.74
N GLY A 481 -26.63 10.49 28.27
CA GLY A 481 -26.82 11.92 28.03
C GLY A 481 -25.88 12.50 26.98
N LEU A 482 -25.46 11.72 25.97
CA LEU A 482 -24.49 12.18 24.98
C LEU A 482 -25.03 13.39 24.18
N PRO A 483 -24.22 14.40 23.84
CA PRO A 483 -24.61 15.50 22.99
C PRO A 483 -24.80 15.04 21.53
N PRO A 484 -25.54 15.79 20.70
CA PRO A 484 -25.89 15.38 19.33
C PRO A 484 -24.69 14.98 18.46
N ALA A 485 -23.56 15.70 18.55
CA ALA A 485 -22.36 15.40 17.76
C ALA A 485 -21.76 14.02 18.10
N ALA A 486 -21.73 13.64 19.38
CA ALA A 486 -21.23 12.35 19.83
C ALA A 486 -22.19 11.21 19.42
N ARG A 487 -23.52 11.42 19.49
CA ARG A 487 -24.51 10.45 18.99
C ARG A 487 -24.33 10.22 17.50
N GLN A 488 -24.17 11.29 16.73
CA GLN A 488 -23.96 11.21 15.29
C GLN A 488 -22.68 10.44 14.95
N ALA A 489 -21.57 10.68 15.65
CA ALA A 489 -20.32 9.95 15.47
C ALA A 489 -20.46 8.44 15.81
N GLY A 490 -21.17 8.12 16.91
CA GLY A 490 -21.49 6.74 17.28
C GLY A 490 -22.29 6.01 16.20
N MET A 491 -23.33 6.65 15.67
CA MET A 491 -24.16 6.09 14.59
C MET A 491 -23.41 5.96 13.26
N ARG A 492 -22.61 6.97 12.88
CA ARG A 492 -21.76 6.92 11.68
C ARG A 492 -20.78 5.74 11.74
N SER A 493 -20.15 5.52 12.90
CA SER A 493 -19.21 4.41 13.13
C SER A 493 -19.89 3.03 13.13
N PHE A 494 -21.03 2.90 13.79
CA PHE A 494 -21.86 1.69 13.78
C PHE A 494 -22.24 1.28 12.35
N TRP A 495 -22.82 2.18 11.57
CA TRP A 495 -23.25 1.88 10.19
C TRP A 495 -22.08 1.70 9.23
N SER A 496 -20.99 2.45 9.37
CA SER A 496 -19.78 2.23 8.54
C SER A 496 -19.16 0.86 8.76
N THR A 497 -19.21 0.35 10.01
CA THR A 497 -18.76 -1.02 10.33
C THR A 497 -19.74 -2.04 9.77
N GLN A 498 -21.04 -1.79 9.95
CA GLN A 498 -22.10 -2.68 9.47
C GLN A 498 -22.06 -2.86 7.95
N ILE A 499 -22.06 -1.77 7.16
CA ILE A 499 -22.04 -1.81 5.69
C ILE A 499 -20.84 -2.58 5.16
N ARG A 500 -19.67 -2.43 5.82
CA ARG A 500 -18.43 -3.10 5.43
C ARG A 500 -18.52 -4.62 5.60
N ASP A 501 -19.10 -5.07 6.71
CA ASP A 501 -19.18 -6.49 7.06
C ASP A 501 -20.42 -7.16 6.44
N HIS A 502 -21.51 -6.41 6.26
CA HIS A 502 -22.81 -6.86 5.78
C HIS A 502 -23.53 -5.76 4.95
N PRO A 503 -23.95 -6.03 3.70
CA PRO A 503 -24.76 -5.07 2.97
C PRO A 503 -26.10 -4.83 3.73
N PRO A 504 -26.50 -3.57 3.97
CA PRO A 504 -27.70 -3.28 4.73
C PRO A 504 -28.95 -3.78 3.98
N PRO A 505 -30.02 -4.18 4.68
CA PRO A 505 -31.27 -4.55 4.03
C PRO A 505 -31.88 -3.34 3.30
N PRO A 506 -32.67 -3.55 2.24
CA PRO A 506 -33.23 -2.48 1.41
C PRO A 506 -34.25 -1.57 2.13
N ARG A 507 -34.65 -1.88 3.36
CA ARG A 507 -35.58 -1.06 4.16
C ARG A 507 -34.83 -0.40 5.32
N ALA A 508 -34.81 0.93 5.29
CA ALA A 508 -34.12 1.75 6.27
C ALA A 508 -34.71 1.61 7.69
N PRO A 509 -33.88 1.75 8.74
CA PRO A 509 -34.34 1.76 10.13
C PRO A 509 -35.16 3.02 10.50
N GLY A 510 -35.87 2.94 11.63
CA GLY A 510 -37.07 3.73 11.93
C GLY A 510 -36.88 5.17 12.42
N ASN A 511 -35.69 5.59 12.86
CA ASN A 511 -35.48 6.96 13.40
C ASN A 511 -34.64 7.86 12.46
N PRO A 512 -34.77 9.20 12.52
CA PRO A 512 -34.03 10.12 11.66
C PRO A 512 -32.49 10.06 11.80
N GLU A 513 -31.97 9.84 13.01
CA GLU A 513 -30.51 9.79 13.28
C GLU A 513 -29.87 8.57 12.62
N SER A 514 -30.51 7.41 12.71
CA SER A 514 -30.07 6.17 12.06
C SER A 514 -30.13 6.26 10.55
N ARG A 515 -31.16 6.89 9.99
CA ARG A 515 -31.24 7.14 8.55
C ARG A 515 -30.09 8.03 8.09
N ALA A 516 -29.82 9.13 8.79
CA ALA A 516 -28.70 10.01 8.47
C ALA A 516 -27.34 9.30 8.60
N GLY A 517 -27.15 8.49 9.66
CA GLY A 517 -25.93 7.69 9.86
C GLY A 517 -25.69 6.66 8.75
N LEU A 518 -26.75 5.92 8.37
CA LEU A 518 -26.71 4.96 7.25
C LEU A 518 -26.39 5.66 5.93
N ARG A 519 -27.08 6.76 5.61
CA ARG A 519 -26.82 7.53 4.38
C ARG A 519 -25.42 8.11 4.31
N TRP A 520 -24.92 8.65 5.43
CA TRP A 520 -23.54 9.11 5.52
C TRP A 520 -22.55 7.98 5.31
N ALA A 521 -22.78 6.80 5.90
CA ALA A 521 -21.92 5.64 5.72
C ALA A 521 -21.95 5.11 4.27
N GLU A 522 -23.12 5.06 3.62
CA GLU A 522 -23.25 4.77 2.18
C GLU A 522 -22.44 5.75 1.33
N GLY A 523 -22.57 7.05 1.60
CA GLY A 523 -21.83 8.10 0.90
C GLY A 523 -20.34 8.00 1.14
N ARG A 524 -19.93 7.69 2.37
CA ARG A 524 -18.54 7.47 2.75
C ARG A 524 -17.94 6.27 2.02
N GLU A 525 -18.63 5.14 1.97
CA GLU A 525 -18.14 3.96 1.24
C GLU A 525 -18.06 4.23 -0.28
N ALA A 526 -19.04 4.91 -0.86
CA ALA A 526 -18.96 5.40 -2.24
C ALA A 526 -17.74 6.32 -2.43
N GLY A 527 -17.52 7.25 -1.50
CA GLY A 527 -16.37 8.14 -1.51
C GLY A 527 -15.04 7.46 -1.26
N LEU A 528 -14.99 6.37 -0.50
CA LEU A 528 -13.76 5.58 -0.32
C LEU A 528 -13.37 4.90 -1.62
N TRP A 529 -14.36 4.48 -2.42
CA TRP A 529 -14.14 3.90 -3.73
C TRP A 529 -13.69 4.97 -4.74
N VAL A 530 -14.38 6.11 -4.77
CA VAL A 530 -14.07 7.25 -5.65
C VAL A 530 -12.72 7.87 -5.32
N ALA A 531 -12.47 8.13 -4.04
CA ALA A 531 -11.28 8.82 -3.57
C ALA A 531 -10.09 7.87 -3.34
N TRP A 532 -10.26 6.58 -3.66
CA TRP A 532 -9.13 5.67 -3.88
C TRP A 532 -8.24 6.16 -5.03
N PHE A 533 -8.86 6.80 -6.02
CA PHE A 533 -8.20 7.43 -7.15
C PHE A 533 -7.76 8.86 -6.79
N GLN A 534 -6.80 9.42 -7.53
CA GLN A 534 -6.33 10.80 -7.35
C GLN A 534 -7.49 11.81 -7.34
N PRO A 535 -7.30 13.02 -6.77
CA PRO A 535 -8.31 14.06 -6.74
C PRO A 535 -8.84 14.43 -8.13
N ARG A 536 -10.04 13.96 -8.43
CA ARG A 536 -10.69 14.07 -9.75
C ARG A 536 -12.16 14.41 -9.57
N PRO A 537 -12.62 15.58 -10.06
CA PRO A 537 -14.03 15.92 -10.04
C PRO A 537 -14.90 14.83 -10.68
N GLU A 538 -14.42 14.21 -11.77
CA GLU A 538 -15.17 13.24 -12.57
C GLU A 538 -15.47 11.96 -11.79
N ALA A 539 -14.56 11.54 -10.90
CA ALA A 539 -14.79 10.36 -10.09
C ALA A 539 -15.92 10.59 -9.07
N LEU A 540 -16.02 11.81 -8.52
CA LEU A 540 -17.16 12.22 -7.70
C LEU A 540 -18.44 12.29 -8.53
N GLU A 541 -18.37 12.83 -9.74
CA GLU A 541 -19.52 12.91 -10.66
C GLU A 541 -20.12 11.53 -10.95
N VAL A 542 -19.30 10.49 -11.19
CA VAL A 542 -19.80 9.13 -11.43
C VAL A 542 -20.58 8.60 -10.22
N ALA A 543 -20.06 8.77 -9.00
CA ALA A 543 -20.78 8.31 -7.80
C ALA A 543 -22.06 9.12 -7.54
N ILE A 544 -22.02 10.43 -7.81
CA ILE A 544 -23.16 11.33 -7.69
C ILE A 544 -24.26 10.92 -8.69
N GLU A 545 -23.90 10.66 -9.93
CA GLU A 545 -24.86 10.27 -10.98
C GLU A 545 -25.46 8.89 -10.73
N ALA A 546 -24.64 7.89 -10.38
CA ALA A 546 -25.11 6.56 -9.98
C ALA A 546 -26.07 6.63 -8.77
N ARG A 547 -25.86 7.59 -7.87
CA ARG A 547 -26.77 7.80 -6.74
C ARG A 547 -28.08 8.46 -7.18
N ARG A 548 -28.04 9.44 -8.08
CA ARG A 548 -29.26 10.08 -8.64
C ARG A 548 -30.19 9.09 -9.31
N GLU A 549 -29.64 8.12 -10.04
CA GLU A 549 -30.43 7.07 -10.71
C GLU A 549 -31.19 6.18 -9.71
N THR A 550 -30.69 6.06 -8.49
CA THR A 550 -31.22 5.17 -7.45
C THR A 550 -31.97 5.90 -6.33
N GLY A 551 -31.98 7.24 -6.32
CA GLY A 551 -32.71 8.06 -5.35
C GLY A 551 -32.20 9.51 -5.24
N GLU A 552 -32.67 10.24 -4.22
CA GLU A 552 -32.23 11.62 -3.96
C GLU A 552 -30.80 11.68 -3.38
N LEU A 553 -30.05 12.70 -3.80
CA LEU A 553 -28.77 13.10 -3.20
C LEU A 553 -29.03 13.82 -1.87
N ASP A 554 -29.21 13.05 -0.81
CA ASP A 554 -29.40 13.64 0.51
C ASP A 554 -28.08 14.23 1.07
N ARG A 555 -28.23 15.23 1.94
CA ARG A 555 -27.10 15.94 2.58
C ARG A 555 -26.13 15.00 3.28
N ALA A 556 -26.63 13.98 3.99
CA ALA A 556 -25.79 13.10 4.79
C ALA A 556 -24.92 12.22 3.87
N TRP A 557 -25.48 11.72 2.78
CA TRP A 557 -24.73 10.98 1.75
C TRP A 557 -23.63 11.84 1.12
N LEU A 558 -23.94 13.08 0.71
CA LEU A 558 -22.94 14.00 0.14
C LEU A 558 -21.84 14.36 1.14
N GLN A 559 -22.18 14.58 2.41
CA GLN A 559 -21.19 14.79 3.47
C GLN A 559 -20.30 13.55 3.65
N GLY A 560 -20.85 12.33 3.57
CA GLY A 560 -20.06 11.10 3.63
C GLY A 560 -19.10 10.96 2.45
N LEU A 561 -19.60 11.22 1.23
CA LEU A 561 -18.82 11.22 0.00
C LEU A 561 -17.65 12.22 0.09
N GLY A 562 -17.97 13.46 0.48
CA GLY A 562 -17.01 14.52 0.69
C GLY A 562 -15.99 14.18 1.76
N TYR A 563 -16.43 13.60 2.89
CA TYR A 563 -15.56 13.18 3.98
C TYR A 563 -14.49 12.20 3.52
N SER A 564 -14.85 11.16 2.77
CA SER A 564 -13.85 10.24 2.20
C SER A 564 -12.92 10.93 1.21
N ALA A 565 -13.44 11.82 0.36
CA ALA A 565 -12.62 12.60 -0.57
C ALA A 565 -11.60 13.49 0.16
N GLY A 566 -12.03 14.18 1.22
CA GLY A 566 -11.16 14.99 2.06
C GLY A 566 -10.14 14.15 2.84
N GLU A 567 -10.55 13.01 3.38
CA GLU A 567 -9.64 12.03 4.00
C GLU A 567 -8.60 11.59 2.98
N ARG A 568 -8.95 11.34 1.72
CA ARG A 568 -8.01 10.74 0.77
C ARG A 568 -7.11 11.73 0.05
N TRP A 569 -7.67 12.86 -0.37
CA TRP A 569 -7.00 13.80 -1.25
C TRP A 569 -6.25 14.91 -0.52
N GLY A 570 -6.57 15.16 0.75
CA GLY A 570 -5.89 16.18 1.55
C GLY A 570 -6.36 17.62 1.28
N PRO A 571 -5.75 18.62 1.92
CA PRO A 571 -6.11 20.01 1.69
C PRO A 571 -5.76 20.40 0.25
N MET A 572 -6.78 20.78 -0.52
CA MET A 572 -6.64 21.27 -1.90
C MET A 572 -7.21 22.68 -2.01
N ASP A 573 -6.57 23.52 -2.81
CA ASP A 573 -7.00 24.89 -3.05
C ASP A 573 -7.05 25.19 -4.56
N PRO A 574 -8.25 25.22 -5.18
CA PRO A 574 -9.57 24.88 -4.62
C PRO A 574 -9.83 23.34 -4.58
N PRO A 575 -10.76 22.86 -3.74
CA PRO A 575 -11.22 21.48 -3.82
C PRO A 575 -11.97 21.21 -5.14
N PRO A 576 -11.98 19.96 -5.63
CA PRO A 576 -12.69 19.57 -6.84
C PRO A 576 -14.16 19.97 -6.79
N VAL A 577 -14.66 20.46 -7.92
CA VAL A 577 -16.05 20.90 -8.08
C VAL A 577 -16.75 19.96 -9.05
N PRO A 578 -17.52 18.97 -8.57
CA PRO A 578 -18.28 18.09 -9.45
C PRO A 578 -19.34 18.90 -10.20
N ALA A 579 -19.49 18.64 -11.50
CA ALA A 579 -20.52 19.26 -12.30
C ALA A 579 -21.93 18.84 -11.85
N GLY A 580 -22.90 19.72 -12.09
CA GLY A 580 -24.32 19.40 -11.92
C GLY A 580 -24.83 19.39 -10.48
N LEU A 581 -24.02 19.69 -9.46
CA LEU A 581 -24.52 19.93 -8.09
C LEU A 581 -25.10 21.34 -7.96
N SER A 582 -26.23 21.46 -7.25
CA SER A 582 -26.72 22.74 -6.75
C SER A 582 -25.78 23.32 -5.68
N GLY A 583 -25.87 24.62 -5.41
CA GLY A 583 -25.03 25.28 -4.40
C GLY A 583 -25.13 24.65 -3.01
N SER A 584 -26.32 24.17 -2.61
CA SER A 584 -26.52 23.49 -1.32
C SER A 584 -25.94 22.07 -1.27
N GLU A 585 -26.00 21.34 -2.39
CA GLU A 585 -25.39 20.01 -2.50
C GLU A 585 -23.86 20.13 -2.50
N LEU A 586 -23.31 21.08 -3.24
CA LEU A 586 -21.88 21.36 -3.26
C LEU A 586 -21.36 21.77 -1.88
N MET A 587 -22.11 22.61 -1.16
CA MET A 587 -21.78 22.98 0.22
C MET A 587 -21.76 21.74 1.13
N SER A 588 -22.72 20.84 0.99
CA SER A 588 -22.78 19.60 1.80
C SER A 588 -21.59 18.68 1.51
N LEU A 589 -21.21 18.56 0.24
CA LEU A 589 -20.00 17.84 -0.17
C LEU A 589 -18.74 18.48 0.44
N TRP A 590 -18.63 19.81 0.38
CA TRP A 590 -17.46 20.54 0.91
C TRP A 590 -17.40 20.58 2.43
N GLU A 591 -18.53 20.59 3.14
CA GLU A 591 -18.58 20.39 4.59
C GLU A 591 -17.97 19.03 4.94
N GLY A 592 -18.43 17.96 4.26
CA GLY A 592 -17.84 16.64 4.40
C GLY A 592 -16.36 16.64 4.07
N TYR A 593 -15.96 17.25 2.95
CA TYR A 593 -14.57 17.37 2.52
C TYR A 593 -13.70 18.04 3.58
N ALA A 594 -14.13 19.19 4.10
CA ALA A 594 -13.42 19.90 5.16
C ALA A 594 -13.35 19.08 6.45
N GLU A 595 -14.42 18.35 6.82
CA GLU A 595 -14.40 17.39 7.93
C GLU A 595 -13.35 16.30 7.71
N GLY A 596 -13.29 15.68 6.52
CA GLY A 596 -12.33 14.63 6.18
C GLY A 596 -10.88 15.13 6.10
N VAL A 597 -10.67 16.32 5.51
CA VAL A 597 -9.37 17.00 5.51
C VAL A 597 -8.91 17.27 6.93
N ALA A 598 -9.81 17.76 7.77
CA ALA A 598 -9.46 18.03 9.16
C ALA A 598 -9.22 16.75 9.97
N ALA A 599 -10.02 15.72 9.74
CA ALA A 599 -9.86 14.43 10.40
C ALA A 599 -8.47 13.83 10.11
N ARG A 600 -8.05 13.77 8.83
CA ARG A 600 -6.78 13.12 8.47
C ARG A 600 -5.57 14.06 8.41
N TRP A 601 -5.71 15.26 7.85
CA TRP A 601 -4.57 16.07 7.41
C TRP A 601 -4.26 17.29 8.28
N LEU A 602 -5.26 17.92 8.89
CA LEU A 602 -5.01 19.07 9.77
C LEU A 602 -4.86 18.57 11.22
N PRO A 603 -3.72 18.81 11.88
CA PRO A 603 -3.64 18.56 13.32
C PRO A 603 -4.73 19.41 14.01
N ALA A 604 -5.30 18.90 15.11
CA ALA A 604 -6.23 19.63 15.99
C ALA A 604 -5.53 20.78 16.76
N ALA A 605 -4.55 21.44 16.15
CA ALA A 605 -3.90 22.61 16.69
C ALA A 605 -4.69 23.85 16.24
N GLY A 606 -5.77 24.14 16.98
CA GLY A 606 -6.48 25.42 16.90
C GLY A 606 -7.82 25.39 16.15
N ARG A 607 -8.73 24.48 16.52
CA ARG A 607 -10.16 24.77 16.39
C ARG A 607 -10.65 25.42 17.67
#